data_AF-A0A535X9U0-F1
#
_entry.id   AF-A0A535X9U0-F1
#
_cell.length_a   1.000
_cell.length_b   1.000
_cell.length_c   1.000
_cell.angle_alpha   90.00
_cell.angle_beta   90.00
_cell.angle_gamma   90.00
#
_symmetry.space_group_name_H-M   'P 1'
#
loop_
_entity.id
_entity.type
_entity.pdbx_description
1 polymer ?
#
loop_
_entity_poly.entity_id
_entity_poly.type
_entity_poly.pdbx_seq_one_letter_code
_entity_poly.pdbx_strand_id
1 'polypeptide(L)'
;MSRRPLGQALLLLFGLTALAVLFVSAGSAAPAAQPASGTVSVEWFGWSHYRFTSPTGKVILTNPFTSNPDSPIKPEDIEKADLIVVADGHGDEVGSAVQIAQSTGATVLAPGGVNAWLVEQGIPMAQVPKRFFQPGDRYLGLQGITVRSVESVHGSELAPPTCRMAASPPATSSPSKTAGRRTSLAAQPRRPSRACGRRCTSPTWPSCTWAPTPIRSTSPSR
;
A
#
# COMPACT_ATOMS: atom_id res chain seq x y z
N MET A 1 -19.61 3.85 89.31
CA MET A 1 -18.85 2.97 88.40
C MET A 1 -19.53 2.96 87.04
N SER A 2 -19.09 3.83 86.12
CA SER A 2 -19.63 3.91 84.76
C SER A 2 -18.47 3.67 83.80
N ARG A 3 -18.45 2.51 83.16
CA ARG A 3 -17.49 2.18 82.10
C ARG A 3 -18.25 2.21 80.77
N ARG A 4 -18.02 3.25 79.98
CA ARG A 4 -18.40 3.28 78.56
C ARG A 4 -17.31 2.57 77.75
N PRO A 5 -17.66 1.80 76.70
CA PRO A 5 -16.70 0.99 75.98
C PRO A 5 -15.90 1.83 74.97
N LEU A 6 -14.58 1.77 75.07
CA LEU A 6 -13.57 2.39 74.18
C LEU A 6 -13.59 1.85 72.71
N GLY A 7 -14.56 1.02 72.34
CA GLY A 7 -14.51 0.24 71.08
C GLY A 7 -14.94 0.98 69.81
N GLN A 8 -15.62 2.13 69.90
CA GLN A 8 -16.19 2.79 68.71
C GLN A 8 -15.32 3.90 68.12
N ALA A 9 -14.29 4.38 68.83
CA ALA A 9 -13.47 5.49 68.34
C ALA A 9 -12.32 5.05 67.41
N LEU A 10 -11.92 3.77 67.43
CA LEU A 10 -10.76 3.31 66.65
C LEU A 10 -11.11 2.90 65.21
N LEU A 11 -12.40 2.63 64.92
CA LEU A 11 -12.86 2.27 63.58
C LEU A 11 -13.05 3.48 62.65
N LEU A 12 -13.11 4.70 63.18
CA LEU A 12 -13.27 5.92 62.38
C LEU A 12 -11.94 6.55 61.94
N LEU A 13 -10.82 6.20 62.57
CA LEU A 13 -9.48 6.71 62.21
C LEU A 13 -8.79 5.91 61.11
N PHE A 14 -9.22 4.68 60.82
CA PHE A 14 -8.77 3.91 59.65
C PHE A 14 -9.65 4.12 58.40
N GLY A 15 -10.86 4.67 58.57
CA GLY A 15 -11.77 4.96 57.45
C GLY A 15 -11.39 6.21 56.63
N LEU A 16 -10.60 7.13 57.19
CA LEU A 16 -10.26 8.41 56.55
C LEU A 16 -8.87 8.42 55.88
N THR A 17 -8.00 7.46 56.17
CA THR A 17 -6.69 7.34 55.48
C THR A 17 -6.75 6.45 54.24
N ALA A 18 -7.80 5.62 54.08
CA ALA A 18 -8.01 4.81 52.88
C ALA A 18 -8.60 5.59 51.69
N LEU A 19 -8.99 6.86 51.87
CA LEU A 19 -9.58 7.71 50.83
C LEU A 19 -8.65 8.86 50.39
N ALA A 20 -7.34 8.71 50.54
CA ALA A 20 -6.34 9.67 50.06
C ALA A 20 -5.37 9.06 49.03
N VAL A 21 -5.67 7.86 48.51
CA VAL A 21 -4.95 7.23 47.39
C VAL A 21 -5.90 7.08 46.20
N LEU A 22 -6.67 8.13 45.92
CA LEU A 22 -7.44 8.26 44.68
C LEU A 22 -6.50 8.79 43.59
N PHE A 23 -5.85 7.83 42.92
CA PHE A 23 -5.49 7.88 41.50
C PHE A 23 -5.14 9.26 40.93
N VAL A 24 -3.92 9.75 41.20
CA VAL A 24 -3.21 10.57 40.21
C VAL A 24 -2.51 9.61 39.26
N SER A 25 -3.29 8.90 38.45
CA SER A 25 -2.80 8.41 37.17
C SER A 25 -2.81 9.61 36.23
N ALA A 26 -1.80 10.47 36.39
CA ALA A 26 -1.44 11.43 35.36
C ALA A 26 -1.13 10.59 34.12
N GLY A 27 -2.11 10.47 33.23
CA GLY A 27 -1.91 9.88 31.92
C GLY A 27 -0.71 10.59 31.33
N SER A 28 0.40 9.86 31.15
CA SER A 28 1.54 10.38 30.41
C SER A 28 1.02 10.69 29.02
N ALA A 29 0.66 11.94 28.79
CA ALA A 29 0.54 12.47 27.45
C ALA A 29 1.87 12.13 26.77
N ALA A 30 1.81 11.29 25.74
CA ALA A 30 2.99 10.97 24.94
C ALA A 30 3.67 12.31 24.61
N PRO A 31 4.97 12.47 24.86
CA PRO A 31 5.64 13.73 24.62
C PRO A 31 5.33 14.16 23.18
N ALA A 32 4.77 15.35 23.03
CA ALA A 32 4.54 15.93 21.73
C ALA A 32 5.87 15.89 20.98
N ALA A 33 5.89 15.21 19.82
CA ALA A 33 7.08 15.06 19.00
C ALA A 33 7.70 16.44 18.82
N GLN A 34 8.90 16.63 19.37
CA GLN A 34 9.63 17.88 19.20
C GLN A 34 9.90 18.04 17.70
N PRO A 35 9.60 19.21 17.10
CA PRO A 35 9.89 19.44 15.69
C PRO A 35 11.39 19.20 15.49
N ALA A 36 11.72 18.31 14.56
CA ALA A 36 13.12 18.07 14.20
C ALA A 36 13.71 19.40 13.71
N SER A 37 14.64 19.97 14.47
CA SER A 37 15.34 21.19 14.10
C SER A 37 16.34 20.88 12.99
N GLY A 38 16.27 21.62 11.89
CA GLY A 38 17.23 21.52 10.79
C GLY A 38 16.60 21.84 9.44
N THR A 39 17.38 21.69 8.38
CA THR A 39 16.97 22.00 7.01
C THR A 39 16.26 20.82 6.37
N VAL A 40 15.12 21.07 5.72
CA VAL A 40 14.50 20.14 4.77
C VAL A 40 15.03 20.48 3.38
N SER A 41 15.58 19.49 2.67
CA SER A 41 15.94 19.68 1.26
C SER A 41 14.79 19.26 0.36
N VAL A 42 14.63 19.98 -0.76
CA VAL A 42 13.65 19.67 -1.80
C VAL A 42 14.38 19.59 -3.13
N GLU A 43 14.16 18.52 -3.86
CA GLU A 43 14.63 18.33 -5.22
C GLU A 43 13.42 18.12 -6.13
N TRP A 44 13.46 18.70 -7.32
CA TRP A 44 12.40 18.62 -8.30
C TRP A 44 12.90 17.89 -9.54
N PHE A 45 12.18 16.84 -9.94
CA PHE A 45 12.55 15.98 -11.05
C PHE A 45 11.60 16.10 -12.24
N GLY A 46 10.92 17.25 -12.35
CA GLY A 46 9.91 17.53 -13.38
C GLY A 46 8.48 17.23 -12.92
N TRP A 47 7.50 17.88 -13.56
CA TRP A 47 6.07 17.74 -13.25
C TRP A 47 5.76 17.89 -11.75
N SER A 48 5.00 16.97 -11.17
CA SER A 48 4.70 16.84 -9.74
C SER A 48 5.66 15.92 -8.97
N HIS A 49 6.78 15.50 -9.57
CA HIS A 49 7.76 14.61 -8.95
C HIS A 49 8.78 15.38 -8.09
N TYR A 50 8.61 15.32 -6.78
CA TYR A 50 9.53 15.92 -5.82
C TYR A 50 10.13 14.89 -4.87
N ARG A 51 11.37 15.13 -4.44
CA ARG A 51 12.01 14.45 -3.31
C ARG A 51 12.22 15.42 -2.17
N PHE A 52 11.67 15.08 -1.02
CA PHE A 52 11.91 15.76 0.24
C PHE A 52 12.85 14.92 1.10
N THR A 53 13.91 15.54 1.62
CA THR A 53 14.77 14.91 2.63
C THR A 53 14.67 15.67 3.93
N SER A 54 14.24 14.99 5.00
CA SER A 54 14.14 15.58 6.33
C SER A 54 15.52 15.80 6.97
N PRO A 55 15.62 16.64 8.02
CA PRO A 55 16.85 16.76 8.81
C PRO A 55 17.35 15.44 9.40
N THR A 56 16.43 14.49 9.62
CA THR A 56 16.72 13.14 10.13
C THR A 56 17.02 12.13 9.03
N GLY A 57 17.14 12.58 7.76
CA GLY A 57 17.47 11.76 6.61
C GLY A 57 16.33 10.90 6.07
N LYS A 58 15.06 11.21 6.41
CA LYS A 58 13.88 10.55 5.84
C LYS A 58 13.60 11.07 4.44
N VAL A 59 13.39 10.15 3.50
CA VAL A 59 13.17 10.47 2.09
C VAL A 59 11.70 10.26 1.75
N ILE A 60 11.06 11.30 1.22
CA ILE A 60 9.66 11.27 0.80
C ILE A 60 9.60 11.65 -0.68
N LEU A 61 8.89 10.85 -1.47
CA LEU A 61 8.62 11.14 -2.87
C LEU A 61 7.15 11.50 -3.07
N THR A 62 6.90 12.50 -3.89
CA THR A 62 5.55 12.78 -4.41
C THR A 62 5.49 12.36 -5.87
N ASN A 63 4.39 11.73 -6.27
CA ASN A 63 4.00 11.47 -7.65
C ASN A 63 5.18 11.09 -8.57
N PRO A 64 5.87 9.96 -8.30
CA PRO A 64 7.16 9.69 -8.90
C PRO A 64 7.04 9.29 -10.38
N PHE A 65 7.10 10.26 -11.28
CA PHE A 65 6.92 10.07 -12.73
C PHE A 65 8.24 10.17 -13.50
N THR A 66 9.10 9.17 -13.33
CA THR A 66 10.45 9.13 -13.94
C THR A 66 10.45 8.85 -15.45
N SER A 67 9.32 8.42 -16.03
CA SER A 67 9.19 8.27 -17.49
C SER A 67 8.78 9.57 -18.19
N ASN A 68 8.58 10.66 -17.43
CA ASN A 68 8.46 12.00 -18.00
C ASN A 68 9.75 12.35 -18.77
N PRO A 69 9.64 12.86 -20.02
CA PRO A 69 10.80 13.30 -20.80
C PRO A 69 11.70 14.33 -20.11
N ASP A 70 11.13 15.16 -19.24
CA ASP A 70 11.85 16.18 -18.47
C ASP A 70 12.52 15.62 -17.21
N SER A 71 12.25 14.35 -16.85
CA SER A 71 12.82 13.77 -15.65
C SER A 71 14.29 13.41 -15.84
N PRO A 72 15.20 13.93 -15.00
CA PRO A 72 16.63 13.66 -15.12
C PRO A 72 17.03 12.30 -14.51
N ILE A 73 16.11 11.61 -13.84
CA ILE A 73 16.36 10.38 -13.10
C ILE A 73 15.43 9.25 -13.53
N LYS A 74 15.89 8.02 -13.31
CA LYS A 74 15.14 6.78 -13.53
C LYS A 74 14.74 6.16 -12.19
N PRO A 75 13.80 5.19 -12.17
CA PRO A 75 13.41 4.51 -10.94
C PRO A 75 14.59 3.87 -10.20
N GLU A 76 15.59 3.37 -10.95
CA GLU A 76 16.76 2.70 -10.39
C GLU A 76 17.73 3.67 -9.68
N ASP A 77 17.68 4.96 -9.99
CA ASP A 77 18.49 5.99 -9.34
C ASP A 77 17.97 6.33 -7.92
N ILE A 78 16.79 5.83 -7.57
CA ILE A 78 16.15 6.03 -6.26
C ILE A 78 16.48 4.83 -5.36
N GLU A 79 17.63 4.91 -4.72
CA GLU A 79 18.12 3.86 -3.81
C GLU A 79 17.36 3.82 -2.48
N LYS A 80 16.74 4.94 -2.07
CA LYS A 80 16.02 5.07 -0.80
C LYS A 80 14.77 5.91 -0.96
N ALA A 81 13.65 5.37 -0.46
CA ALA A 81 12.43 6.11 -0.17
C ALA A 81 11.82 5.53 1.10
N ASP A 82 11.48 6.37 2.08
CA ASP A 82 10.76 5.94 3.28
C ASP A 82 9.23 6.03 3.06
N LEU A 83 8.79 6.98 2.24
CA LEU A 83 7.38 7.20 1.91
C LEU A 83 7.23 7.68 0.46
N ILE A 84 6.20 7.17 -0.21
CA ILE A 84 5.70 7.67 -1.48
C ILE A 84 4.26 8.15 -1.27
N VAL A 85 3.96 9.36 -1.74
CA VAL A 85 2.62 9.93 -1.73
C VAL A 85 2.17 10.10 -3.17
N VAL A 86 1.04 9.49 -3.52
CA VAL A 86 0.41 9.59 -4.84
C VAL A 86 -0.89 10.37 -4.70
N ALA A 87 -1.02 11.47 -5.44
CA ALA A 87 -2.13 12.40 -5.30
C ALA A 87 -3.46 11.83 -5.83
N ASP A 88 -3.45 11.23 -7.02
CA ASP A 88 -4.62 10.65 -7.68
C ASP A 88 -4.26 9.49 -8.63
N GLY A 89 -5.23 9.05 -9.44
CA GLY A 89 -5.08 7.87 -10.30
C GLY A 89 -4.45 8.11 -11.67
N HIS A 90 -4.10 9.35 -12.06
CA HIS A 90 -3.53 9.63 -13.37
C HIS A 90 -2.17 8.97 -13.55
N GLY A 91 -1.86 8.56 -14.79
CA GLY A 91 -0.64 7.81 -15.09
C GLY A 91 0.64 8.61 -14.85
N ASP A 92 0.57 9.93 -15.01
CA ASP A 92 1.62 10.90 -14.70
C ASP A 92 1.75 11.24 -13.21
N GLU A 93 0.79 10.79 -12.37
CA GLU A 93 0.87 10.93 -10.92
C GLU A 93 1.29 9.61 -10.25
N VAL A 94 0.70 8.49 -10.68
CA VAL A 94 1.10 7.14 -10.26
C VAL A 94 2.51 6.81 -10.72
N GLY A 95 2.81 7.09 -11.99
CA GLY A 95 4.12 6.91 -12.61
C GLY A 95 4.82 5.60 -12.24
N SER A 96 6.01 5.74 -11.69
CA SER A 96 6.93 4.69 -11.30
C SER A 96 6.76 4.25 -9.83
N ALA A 97 5.69 4.67 -9.16
CA ALA A 97 5.49 4.42 -7.73
C ALA A 97 5.54 2.93 -7.36
N VAL A 98 4.95 2.05 -8.20
CA VAL A 98 4.95 0.60 -7.98
C VAL A 98 6.38 0.05 -7.95
N GLN A 99 7.18 0.39 -8.97
CA GLN A 99 8.56 -0.08 -9.09
C GLN A 99 9.41 0.41 -7.92
N ILE A 100 9.31 1.70 -7.58
CA ILE A 100 10.09 2.32 -6.51
C ILE A 100 9.67 1.76 -5.14
N ALA A 101 8.38 1.59 -4.89
CA ALA A 101 7.90 1.02 -3.64
C ALA A 101 8.40 -0.42 -3.44
N GLN A 102 8.38 -1.23 -4.50
CA GLN A 102 8.85 -2.61 -4.46
C GLN A 102 10.36 -2.70 -4.24
N SER A 103 11.16 -1.81 -4.85
CA SER A 103 12.62 -1.82 -4.69
C SER A 103 13.08 -1.30 -3.33
N THR A 104 12.44 -0.24 -2.83
CA THR A 104 12.88 0.46 -1.61
C THR A 104 12.22 -0.03 -0.33
N GLY A 105 11.07 -0.71 -0.43
CA GLY A 105 10.26 -1.03 0.76
C GLY A 105 9.47 0.17 1.31
N ALA A 106 9.39 1.29 0.57
CA ALA A 106 8.70 2.50 1.02
C ALA A 106 7.24 2.25 1.42
N THR A 107 6.77 2.99 2.41
CA THR A 107 5.32 3.11 2.64
C THR A 107 4.68 3.87 1.47
N VAL A 108 3.44 3.53 1.10
CA VAL A 108 2.68 4.25 0.08
C VAL A 108 1.37 4.77 0.63
N LEU A 109 1.06 6.03 0.34
CA LEU A 109 -0.19 6.70 0.69
C LEU A 109 -0.83 7.30 -0.57
N ALA A 110 -2.09 6.98 -0.79
CA ALA A 110 -2.89 7.53 -1.88
C ALA A 110 -4.38 7.47 -1.52
N PRO A 111 -5.27 8.14 -2.28
CA PRO A 111 -6.71 7.95 -2.16
C PRO A 111 -7.10 6.47 -2.29
N GLY A 112 -8.21 6.09 -1.67
CA GLY A 112 -8.52 4.66 -1.48
C GLY A 112 -8.59 3.81 -2.74
N GLY A 113 -9.12 4.35 -3.84
CA GLY A 113 -9.15 3.66 -5.13
C GLY A 113 -7.75 3.43 -5.70
N VAL A 114 -6.86 4.41 -5.56
CA VAL A 114 -5.46 4.35 -6.03
C VAL A 114 -4.68 3.35 -5.19
N ASN A 115 -4.82 3.39 -3.86
CA ASN A 115 -4.19 2.43 -2.96
C ASN A 115 -4.61 0.99 -3.25
N ALA A 116 -5.90 0.75 -3.52
CA ALA A 116 -6.38 -0.58 -3.92
C ALA A 116 -5.71 -1.05 -5.22
N TRP A 117 -5.67 -0.19 -6.23
CA TRP A 117 -5.03 -0.49 -7.51
C TRP A 117 -3.52 -0.75 -7.38
N LEU A 118 -2.81 0.04 -6.56
CA LEU A 118 -1.38 -0.14 -6.30
C LEU A 118 -1.07 -1.50 -5.68
N VAL A 119 -1.92 -1.97 -4.76
CA VAL A 119 -1.82 -3.33 -4.20
C VAL A 119 -2.08 -4.38 -5.28
N GLU A 120 -3.06 -4.17 -6.16
CA GLU A 120 -3.32 -5.07 -7.30
C GLU A 120 -2.13 -5.15 -8.29
N GLN A 121 -1.36 -4.06 -8.43
CA GLN A 121 -0.11 -4.06 -9.21
C GLN A 121 1.06 -4.77 -8.50
N GLY A 122 0.85 -5.25 -7.28
CA GLY A 122 1.81 -6.08 -6.54
C GLY A 122 2.60 -5.33 -5.48
N ILE A 123 2.17 -4.15 -5.02
CA ILE A 123 2.71 -3.59 -3.78
C ILE A 123 2.18 -4.42 -2.59
N PRO A 124 3.06 -4.99 -1.74
CA PRO A 124 2.66 -5.63 -0.50
C PRO A 124 1.71 -4.78 0.35
N MET A 125 0.62 -5.38 0.82
CA MET A 125 -0.36 -4.70 1.69
C MET A 125 0.29 -4.08 2.94
N ALA A 126 1.39 -4.64 3.43
CA ALA A 126 2.14 -4.12 4.58
C ALA A 126 2.75 -2.73 4.32
N GLN A 127 3.00 -2.38 3.06
CA GLN A 127 3.49 -1.06 2.66
C GLN A 127 2.36 -0.03 2.51
N VAL A 128 1.08 -0.44 2.62
CA VAL A 128 -0.09 0.43 2.47
C VAL A 128 -0.87 0.45 3.79
N PRO A 129 -0.38 1.14 4.83
CA PRO A 129 -0.93 1.08 6.19
C PRO A 129 -2.32 1.72 6.30
N LYS A 130 -2.70 2.55 5.33
CA LYS A 130 -4.03 3.14 5.23
C LYS A 130 -4.65 2.80 3.88
N ARG A 131 -5.58 1.85 3.87
CA ARG A 131 -6.32 1.48 2.64
C ARG A 131 -7.06 2.66 2.02
N PHE A 132 -7.57 3.57 2.83
CA PHE A 132 -8.21 4.80 2.41
C PHE A 132 -7.49 5.96 3.11
N PHE A 133 -6.73 6.78 2.38
CA PHE A 133 -6.14 8.00 2.91
C PHE A 133 -6.94 9.20 2.41
N GLN A 134 -7.97 9.58 3.19
CA GLN A 134 -8.99 10.55 2.80
C GLN A 134 -8.64 11.96 3.28
N PRO A 135 -9.22 13.02 2.69
CA PRO A 135 -9.05 14.38 3.22
C PRO A 135 -9.32 14.45 4.73
N GLY A 136 -8.40 15.07 5.46
CA GLY A 136 -8.41 15.14 6.93
C GLY A 136 -7.62 14.05 7.64
N ASP A 137 -7.34 12.91 6.98
CA ASP A 137 -6.49 11.87 7.53
C ASP A 137 -5.06 12.38 7.77
N ARG A 138 -4.44 11.84 8.82
CA ARG A 138 -3.02 12.02 9.11
C ARG A 138 -2.29 10.69 9.13
N TYR A 139 -1.06 10.70 8.66
CA TYR A 139 -0.09 9.61 8.80
C TYR A 139 1.07 10.09 9.65
N LEU A 140 1.39 9.32 10.70
CA LEU A 140 2.39 9.62 11.72
C LEU A 140 3.49 8.54 11.79
N GLY A 141 3.55 7.64 10.81
CA GLY A 141 4.50 6.51 10.82
C GLY A 141 5.94 6.90 10.51
N LEU A 142 6.18 8.15 10.09
CA LEU A 142 7.52 8.72 9.95
C LEU A 142 7.81 9.58 11.18
N GLN A 143 8.73 9.13 12.03
CA GLN A 143 9.09 9.83 13.26
C GLN A 143 9.45 11.30 12.97
N GLY A 144 8.72 12.23 13.59
CA GLY A 144 8.92 13.68 13.42
C GLY A 144 8.31 14.28 12.15
N ILE A 145 7.61 13.51 11.32
CA ILE A 145 6.95 13.99 10.10
C ILE A 145 5.47 13.60 10.13
N THR A 146 4.60 14.61 10.01
CA THR A 146 3.17 14.39 9.85
C THR A 146 2.77 14.64 8.41
N VAL A 147 2.20 13.64 7.76
CA VAL A 147 1.59 13.79 6.43
C VAL A 147 0.09 13.89 6.61
N ARG A 148 -0.51 14.94 6.07
CA ARG A 148 -1.96 15.15 6.12
C ARG A 148 -2.51 15.16 4.70
N SER A 149 -3.53 14.34 4.47
CA SER A 149 -4.30 14.41 3.23
C SER A 149 -5.25 15.61 3.30
N VAL A 150 -5.33 16.37 2.22
CA VAL A 150 -6.20 17.54 2.07
C VAL A 150 -7.11 17.37 0.87
N GLU A 151 -8.14 18.20 0.78
CA GLU A 151 -9.03 18.19 -0.38
C GLU A 151 -8.29 18.65 -1.64
N SER A 152 -8.61 18.03 -2.78
CA SER A 152 -8.15 18.40 -4.11
C SER A 152 -9.33 18.43 -5.07
N VAL A 153 -9.29 19.35 -6.04
CA VAL A 153 -10.29 19.47 -7.10
C VAL A 153 -9.62 19.08 -8.41
N HIS A 154 -9.77 17.82 -8.80
CA HIS A 154 -9.22 17.26 -10.04
C HIS A 154 -9.99 16.00 -10.47
N GLY A 155 -9.88 15.63 -11.75
CA GLY A 155 -10.31 14.32 -12.23
C GLY A 155 -9.37 13.22 -11.72
N SER A 156 -9.84 11.99 -11.62
CA SER A 156 -9.01 10.88 -11.19
C SER A 156 -9.49 9.60 -11.85
N GLU A 157 -8.73 9.14 -12.84
CA GLU A 157 -9.03 7.92 -13.56
C GLU A 157 -7.83 6.98 -13.51
N LEU A 158 -8.03 5.79 -12.93
CA LEU A 158 -7.05 4.72 -12.99
C LEU A 158 -7.19 3.98 -14.32
N ALA A 159 -6.06 3.71 -14.95
CA ALA A 159 -6.04 2.77 -16.07
C ALA A 159 -6.55 1.40 -15.56
N PRO A 160 -7.49 0.74 -16.28
CA PRO A 160 -7.92 -0.59 -15.91
C PRO A 160 -6.71 -1.52 -15.85
N PRO A 161 -6.62 -2.41 -14.85
CA PRO A 161 -5.46 -3.29 -14.70
C PRO A 161 -5.26 -4.04 -16.01
N THR A 162 -4.06 -3.91 -16.60
CA THR A 162 -3.72 -4.72 -17.77
C THR A 162 -3.63 -6.15 -17.28
N CYS A 163 -4.60 -6.99 -17.68
CA CYS A 163 -4.53 -8.40 -17.39
C CYS A 163 -3.23 -8.91 -18.01
N ARG A 164 -2.24 -9.22 -17.16
CA ARG A 164 -0.96 -9.78 -17.59
C ARG A 164 -1.32 -11.05 -18.34
N MET A 165 -1.21 -11.02 -19.68
CA MET A 165 -1.34 -12.23 -20.47
C MET A 165 -0.26 -13.17 -19.94
N ALA A 166 -0.67 -14.21 -19.21
CA ALA A 166 0.24 -15.27 -18.84
C ALA A 166 0.91 -15.70 -20.14
N ALA A 167 2.24 -15.58 -20.20
CA ALA A 167 2.98 -16.01 -21.37
C ALA A 167 2.56 -17.45 -21.64
N SER A 168 2.00 -17.69 -22.83
CA SER A 168 1.65 -19.04 -23.24
C SER A 168 2.91 -19.91 -23.08
N PRO A 169 2.84 -21.08 -22.42
CA PRO A 169 3.97 -21.97 -22.40
C PRO A 169 4.36 -22.29 -23.85
N PRO A 170 5.67 -22.42 -24.16
CA PRO A 170 6.12 -22.73 -25.52
C PRO A 170 5.41 -24.00 -25.99
N ALA A 171 4.86 -23.94 -27.22
CA ALA A 171 4.18 -25.08 -27.81
C ALA A 171 5.14 -26.27 -27.89
N THR A 172 4.93 -27.28 -27.06
CA THR A 172 5.60 -28.57 -27.20
C THR A 172 5.07 -29.24 -28.45
N SER A 173 5.86 -29.25 -29.52
CA SER A 173 5.57 -30.03 -30.72
C SER A 173 5.68 -31.52 -30.41
N SER A 174 4.54 -32.22 -30.34
CA SER A 174 4.53 -33.69 -30.46
C SER A 174 4.62 -34.07 -31.94
N PRO A 175 5.50 -35.00 -32.34
CA PRO A 175 5.59 -35.42 -33.73
C PRO A 175 4.47 -36.43 -34.05
N SER A 176 3.42 -36.01 -34.75
CA SER A 176 2.46 -36.94 -35.33
C SER A 176 2.98 -37.48 -36.67
N LYS A 177 3.38 -38.76 -36.70
CA LYS A 177 3.55 -39.52 -37.95
C LYS A 177 2.18 -39.78 -38.57
N THR A 178 1.81 -39.10 -39.66
CA THR A 178 1.02 -39.72 -40.74
C THR A 178 1.21 -38.95 -42.04
N ALA A 179 1.66 -39.65 -43.08
CA ALA A 179 1.80 -39.16 -44.44
C ALA A 179 0.41 -39.06 -45.11
N GLY A 180 0.15 -37.96 -45.82
CA GLY A 180 -1.09 -37.79 -46.59
C GLY A 180 -1.18 -36.41 -47.26
N ARG A 181 -0.81 -36.37 -48.54
CA ARG A 181 -0.79 -35.21 -49.44
C ARG A 181 -2.19 -34.57 -49.63
N ARG A 182 -2.33 -33.26 -49.45
CA ARG A 182 -3.22 -32.38 -50.27
C ARG A 182 -2.99 -30.88 -50.02
N THR A 183 -2.64 -30.20 -51.12
CA THR A 183 -3.04 -28.86 -51.62
C THR A 183 -3.10 -27.65 -50.68
N SER A 184 -2.44 -26.58 -51.14
CA SER A 184 -2.36 -25.26 -50.55
C SER A 184 -3.71 -24.58 -50.33
N LEU A 185 -3.94 -24.10 -49.10
CA LEU A 185 -4.78 -22.95 -48.83
C LEU A 185 -4.09 -22.13 -47.75
N ALA A 186 -3.78 -20.86 -48.06
CA ALA A 186 -3.13 -19.95 -47.14
C ALA A 186 -3.97 -19.81 -45.86
N ALA A 187 -3.41 -20.25 -44.73
CA ALA A 187 -4.03 -20.11 -43.43
C ALA A 187 -4.00 -18.63 -43.02
N GLN A 188 -5.17 -17.99 -42.98
CA GLN A 188 -5.34 -16.71 -42.31
C GLN A 188 -4.93 -16.85 -40.84
N PRO A 189 -4.21 -15.88 -40.24
CA PRO A 189 -3.94 -15.91 -38.82
C PRO A 189 -5.29 -15.83 -38.09
N ARG A 190 -5.64 -16.90 -37.38
CA ARG A 190 -6.81 -16.90 -36.49
C ARG A 190 -6.61 -15.75 -35.52
N ARG A 191 -7.50 -14.75 -35.57
CA ARG A 191 -7.61 -13.72 -34.53
C ARG A 191 -7.59 -14.42 -33.18
N PRO A 192 -6.78 -13.98 -32.21
CA PRO A 192 -6.89 -14.51 -30.86
C PRO A 192 -8.32 -14.26 -30.40
N SER A 193 -9.02 -15.35 -30.06
CA SER A 193 -10.35 -15.30 -29.49
C SER A 193 -10.30 -14.36 -28.29
N ARG A 194 -11.17 -13.34 -28.26
CA ARG A 194 -11.44 -12.53 -27.08
C ARG A 194 -11.93 -13.46 -25.96
N ALA A 195 -11.01 -13.98 -25.17
CA ALA A 195 -11.30 -14.67 -23.92
C ALA A 195 -10.89 -13.77 -22.76
N CYS A 196 -11.48 -12.59 -22.70
CA CYS A 196 -11.64 -11.87 -21.43
C CYS A 196 -13.11 -11.47 -21.34
N GLY A 197 -13.94 -12.50 -21.15
CA GLY A 197 -15.34 -12.35 -20.80
C GLY A 197 -15.55 -13.01 -19.46
N ARG A 198 -15.47 -12.24 -18.38
CA ARG A 198 -16.23 -12.55 -17.17
C ARG A 198 -17.04 -11.31 -16.82
N ARG A 199 -18.32 -11.40 -17.15
CA ARG A 199 -19.35 -10.46 -16.76
C ARG A 199 -19.56 -10.69 -15.25
N CYS A 200 -19.10 -9.78 -14.40
CA CYS A 200 -19.55 -9.74 -13.00
C CYS A 200 -21.00 -9.28 -13.00
N THR A 201 -21.95 -10.20 -12.82
CA THR A 201 -23.39 -9.90 -12.78
C THR A 201 -23.95 -9.96 -11.35
N SER A 202 -23.29 -9.32 -10.38
CA SER A 202 -23.83 -9.14 -9.02
C SER A 202 -23.43 -7.78 -8.46
N PRO A 203 -24.36 -6.97 -7.94
CA PRO A 203 -24.08 -5.68 -7.32
C PRO A 203 -23.68 -5.79 -5.83
N THR A 204 -23.43 -6.98 -5.29
CA THR A 204 -23.01 -7.15 -3.88
C THR A 204 -21.72 -7.97 -3.78
N TRP A 205 -20.80 -7.45 -2.95
CA TRP A 205 -19.35 -7.59 -3.05
C TRP A 205 -18.66 -8.53 -2.02
N PRO A 206 -19.13 -9.77 -1.72
CA PRO A 206 -18.22 -10.70 -1.06
C PRO A 206 -18.37 -12.15 -1.54
N SER A 207 -17.93 -12.47 -2.76
CA SER A 207 -17.67 -13.87 -3.13
C SER A 207 -16.85 -14.00 -4.41
N CYS A 208 -15.59 -13.57 -4.35
CA CYS A 208 -14.55 -14.03 -5.28
C CYS A 208 -13.56 -14.88 -4.48
N THR A 209 -13.87 -16.16 -4.27
CA THR A 209 -12.91 -17.11 -3.69
C THR A 209 -11.88 -17.49 -4.76
N TRP A 210 -10.61 -17.21 -4.48
CA TRP A 210 -9.48 -17.75 -5.24
C TRP A 210 -9.30 -19.22 -4.88
N ALA A 211 -9.53 -20.13 -5.84
CA ALA A 211 -9.11 -21.53 -5.70
C ALA A 211 -7.73 -21.71 -6.36
N PRO A 212 -6.70 -22.16 -5.64
CA PRO A 212 -5.44 -22.55 -6.27
C PRO A 212 -5.63 -23.88 -7.02
N THR A 213 -5.23 -23.93 -8.28
CA THR A 213 -5.24 -25.15 -9.11
C THR A 213 -4.25 -26.17 -8.51
N PRO A 214 -4.61 -27.47 -8.37
CA PRO A 214 -3.70 -28.45 -7.78
C PRO A 214 -2.53 -28.78 -8.71
N ILE A 215 -1.31 -28.71 -8.18
CA ILE A 215 -0.10 -29.19 -8.85
C ILE A 215 -0.17 -30.71 -8.92
N ARG A 216 -0.31 -31.27 -10.13
CA ARG A 216 -0.26 -32.72 -10.35
C ARG A 216 1.19 -33.17 -10.31
N SER A 217 1.61 -33.83 -9.24
CA SER A 217 2.92 -34.46 -9.14
C SER A 217 3.01 -35.65 -10.10
N THR A 218 3.94 -35.62 -11.05
CA THR A 218 4.33 -36.82 -11.80
C THR A 218 5.59 -37.40 -11.16
N SER A 219 5.43 -38.54 -10.48
CA SER A 219 6.53 -39.41 -10.05
C SER A 219 7.01 -40.24 -11.25
N PRO A 220 8.32 -40.51 -11.41
CA PRO A 220 8.82 -41.39 -12.46
C PRO A 220 8.83 -42.86 -11.95
N SER A 221 8.12 -43.76 -12.62
CA SER A 221 8.32 -45.21 -12.46
C SER A 221 9.26 -45.74 -13.54
N ARG A 222 10.21 -46.56 -13.06
CA ARG A 222 11.23 -47.42 -13.70
C ARG A 222 11.17 -47.64 -15.21
#